data_AF-A0A1V2NH03-F1
#
_entry.id   AF-A0A1V2NH03-F1
#
_cell.length_a   1.000
_cell.length_b   1.000
_cell.length_c   1.000
_cell.angle_alpha   90.00
_cell.angle_beta   90.00
_cell.angle_gamma   90.00
#
_symmetry.space_group_name_H-M   'P 1'
#
loop_
_entity.id
_entity.type
_entity.pdbx_description
1 polymer ?
#
loop_
_entity_poly.entity_id
_entity_poly.type
_entity_poly.pdbx_seq_one_letter_code
_entity_poly.pdbx_strand_id
1 'polypeptide(L)'
;MASVSPAGRRASDGFGIVAIILAAFILLPALMIFLIGLAPGMNAIWWLGVVLLPIMGFLGLVALVVGIVGIVLRVRRQRNPVLSIIGTALGAVLVLPVVWVFFSSAV
;
A
#
# COMPACT_ATOMS: atom_id res chain seq x y z
N MET A 1 27.22 -30.95 13.00
CA MET A 1 26.98 -29.69 12.27
C MET A 1 25.54 -29.72 11.80
N ALA A 2 24.68 -28.87 12.36
CA ALA A 2 23.26 -28.84 12.00
C ALA A 2 23.11 -28.44 10.53
N SER A 3 22.50 -29.32 9.73
CA SER A 3 22.11 -28.98 8.36
C SER A 3 21.07 -27.87 8.44
N VAL A 4 21.46 -26.66 8.04
CA VAL A 4 20.48 -25.60 7.78
C VAL A 4 19.63 -26.10 6.61
N SER A 5 18.44 -26.63 6.93
CA SER A 5 17.47 -27.06 5.93
C SER A 5 17.28 -25.95 4.89
N PRO A 6 17.20 -26.26 3.58
CA PRO A 6 16.92 -25.28 2.53
C PRO A 6 15.59 -24.52 2.74
N ALA A 7 14.74 -25.00 3.66
CA ALA A 7 13.51 -24.36 4.09
C ALA A 7 13.68 -22.93 4.67
N GLY A 8 14.90 -22.56 5.09
CA GLY A 8 15.20 -21.23 5.64
C GLY A 8 15.21 -20.09 4.61
N ARG A 9 15.40 -20.41 3.31
CA ARG A 9 15.17 -19.48 2.19
C ARG A 9 13.82 -19.77 1.54
N ARG A 10 12.73 -19.71 2.33
CA ARG A 10 11.43 -19.31 1.78
C ARG A 10 11.71 -18.08 0.95
N ALA A 11 11.71 -18.21 -0.37
CA ALA A 11 11.99 -17.12 -1.28
C ALA A 11 11.13 -15.94 -0.85
N SER A 12 11.75 -14.92 -0.25
CA SER A 12 11.04 -13.78 0.29
C SER A 12 10.51 -12.98 -0.89
N ASP A 13 9.30 -12.46 -0.74
CA ASP A 13 8.63 -11.74 -1.80
C ASP A 13 9.13 -10.31 -1.84
N GLY A 14 10.30 -10.11 -2.44
CA GLY A 14 10.94 -8.79 -2.49
C GLY A 14 10.00 -7.71 -3.03
N PHE A 15 9.28 -7.99 -4.12
CA PHE A 15 8.29 -7.07 -4.68
C PHE A 15 7.14 -6.81 -3.71
N GLY A 16 6.59 -7.86 -3.09
CA GLY A 16 5.57 -7.70 -2.06
C GLY A 16 6.04 -6.88 -0.86
N ILE A 17 7.27 -7.10 -0.38
CA ILE A 17 7.87 -6.33 0.72
C ILE A 17 8.01 -4.86 0.32
N VAL A 18 8.53 -4.57 -0.87
CA VAL A 18 8.66 -3.20 -1.38
C VAL A 18 7.29 -2.54 -1.47
N ALA A 19 6.29 -3.22 -2.04
CA ALA A 19 4.92 -2.70 -2.12
C ALA A 19 4.32 -2.41 -0.73
N ILE A 20 4.54 -3.29 0.25
CA ILE A 20 4.08 -3.08 1.63
C ILE A 20 4.79 -1.88 2.27
N ILE A 21 6.11 -1.74 2.11
CA ILE A 21 6.88 -0.63 2.67
C ILE A 21 6.41 0.70 2.07
N LEU A 22 6.27 0.76 0.74
CA LEU A 22 5.77 1.94 0.04
C LEU A 22 4.37 2.31 0.53
N ALA A 23 3.48 1.33 0.69
CA ALA A 23 2.14 1.58 1.18
C ALA A 23 2.14 2.04 2.64
N ALA A 24 2.90 1.39 3.51
CA ALA A 24 2.97 1.72 4.94
C ALA A 24 3.51 3.14 5.19
N PHE A 25 4.49 3.58 4.38
CA PHE A 25 5.08 4.92 4.51
C PHE A 25 4.05 6.04 4.36
N ILE A 26 2.96 5.79 3.63
CA ILE A 26 1.91 6.78 3.34
C ILE A 26 0.65 6.49 4.16
N LEU A 27 0.30 5.22 4.30
CA LEU A 27 -0.89 4.80 5.01
C LEU A 27 -0.83 5.22 6.49
N LEU A 28 0.35 5.17 7.12
CA LEU A 28 0.51 5.58 8.52
C LEU A 28 0.28 7.10 8.71
N PRO A 29 0.93 8.02 7.96
CA PRO A 29 0.58 9.44 7.99
C PRO A 29 -0.88 9.72 7.64
N ALA A 30 -1.44 9.02 6.65
CA ALA A 30 -2.85 9.18 6.25
C ALA A 30 -3.80 8.82 7.39
N LEU A 31 -3.57 7.68 8.03
CA LEU A 31 -4.35 7.24 9.18
C LEU A 31 -4.21 8.22 10.34
N MET A 32 -3.00 8.70 10.61
CA MET A 32 -2.76 9.69 11.67
C MET A 32 -3.55 10.98 11.42
N ILE A 33 -3.49 11.54 10.21
CA ILE A 33 -4.24 12.76 9.84
C ILE A 33 -5.74 12.52 9.92
N PHE A 34 -6.22 11.36 9.46
CA PHE A 34 -7.63 10.99 9.57
C PHE A 34 -8.10 10.92 11.03
N LEU A 35 -7.34 10.24 11.89
CA LEU A 35 -7.65 10.13 13.32
C LEU A 35 -7.62 11.49 14.02
N ILE A 36 -6.65 12.35 13.69
CA ILE A 36 -6.60 13.72 14.21
C ILE A 36 -7.82 14.53 13.75
N GLY A 37 -8.25 14.37 12.50
CA GLY A 37 -9.43 15.04 11.97
C GLY A 37 -10.73 14.68 12.68
N LEU A 38 -10.81 13.51 13.33
CA LEU A 38 -11.96 13.10 14.14
C LEU A 38 -12.01 13.79 15.51
N ALA A 39 -10.92 14.41 15.97
CA ALA A 39 -10.87 15.09 17.26
C ALA A 39 -11.56 16.46 17.20
N PRO A 40 -12.54 16.75 18.09
CA PRO A 40 -13.19 18.05 18.15
C PRO A 40 -12.18 19.18 18.36
N GLY A 41 -12.22 20.21 17.53
CA GLY A 41 -11.30 21.36 17.58
C GLY A 41 -10.01 21.21 16.77
N MET A 42 -9.69 20.01 16.26
CA MET A 42 -8.52 19.79 15.39
C MET A 42 -8.88 19.76 13.89
N ASN A 43 -10.13 20.04 13.54
CA ASN A 43 -10.61 20.08 12.16
C ASN A 43 -9.85 21.13 11.30
N ALA A 44 -9.21 22.13 11.89
CA ALA A 44 -8.36 23.08 11.15
C ALA A 44 -7.21 22.43 10.36
N ILE A 45 -6.87 21.17 10.64
CA ILE A 45 -5.78 20.41 10.00
C ILE A 45 -6.21 19.75 8.68
N TRP A 46 -7.48 19.90 8.26
CA TRP A 46 -8.06 19.31 7.05
C TRP A 46 -7.25 19.52 5.76
N TRP A 47 -6.53 20.64 5.65
CA TRP A 47 -5.68 20.96 4.49
C TRP A 47 -4.55 19.94 4.27
N LEU A 48 -4.08 19.27 5.33
CA LEU A 48 -3.09 18.18 5.19
C LEU A 48 -3.68 17.00 4.40
N GLY A 49 -4.98 16.74 4.52
CA GLY A 49 -5.65 15.71 3.72
C GLY A 49 -5.63 16.04 2.24
N VAL A 50 -5.83 17.32 1.87
CA VAL A 50 -5.78 17.78 0.48
C VAL A 50 -4.39 17.62 -0.12
N VAL A 51 -3.34 17.93 0.64
CA VAL A 51 -1.94 17.75 0.20
C VAL A 51 -1.57 16.28 0.12
N LEU A 52 -2.08 15.45 1.03
CA LEU A 52 -1.74 14.04 1.12
C LEU A 52 -2.42 13.19 0.05
N LEU A 53 -3.64 13.53 -0.36
CA LEU A 53 -4.42 12.79 -1.37
C LEU A 53 -3.65 12.52 -2.68
N PRO A 54 -3.03 13.50 -3.36
CA PRO A 54 -2.27 13.22 -4.59
C PRO A 54 -1.05 12.33 -4.34
N ILE A 55 -0.40 12.46 -3.18
CA ILE A 55 0.72 11.60 -2.77
C ILE A 55 0.24 10.16 -2.54
N MET A 56 -0.92 9.98 -1.89
CA MET A 56 -1.59 8.68 -1.74
C MET A 56 -1.93 8.05 -3.08
N GLY A 57 -2.47 8.85 -4.01
CA GLY A 57 -2.79 8.37 -5.35
C GLY A 57 -1.55 7.87 -6.08
N PHE A 58 -0.49 8.68 -6.10
CA PHE A 58 0.75 8.32 -6.80
C PHE A 58 1.43 7.09 -6.17
N LEU A 59 1.69 7.11 -4.86
CA LEU A 59 2.42 6.02 -4.20
C LEU A 59 1.57 4.77 -4.03
N GLY A 60 0.25 4.91 -3.85
CA GLY A 60 -0.69 3.81 -3.90
C GLY A 60 -0.69 3.13 -5.27
N LEU A 61 -0.68 3.90 -6.37
CA LEU A 61 -0.60 3.36 -7.73
C LEU A 61 0.73 2.63 -7.96
N VAL A 62 1.86 3.21 -7.52
CA VAL A 62 3.18 2.56 -7.61
C VAL A 62 3.18 1.25 -6.82
N ALA A 63 2.71 1.26 -5.58
CA ALA A 63 2.63 0.05 -4.75
C ALA A 63 1.73 -1.02 -5.39
N LEU A 64 0.61 -0.61 -6.00
CA LEU A 64 -0.30 -1.49 -6.72
C LEU A 64 0.36 -2.14 -7.93
N VAL A 65 1.06 -1.36 -8.77
CA VAL A 65 1.81 -1.89 -9.92
C VAL A 65 2.91 -2.86 -9.49
N VAL A 66 3.70 -2.48 -8.48
CA VAL A 66 4.78 -3.33 -7.94
C VAL A 66 4.22 -4.63 -7.36
N GLY A 67 3.10 -4.55 -6.62
CA GLY A 67 2.40 -5.70 -6.08
C GLY A 67 1.89 -6.63 -7.17
N ILE A 68 1.23 -6.11 -8.21
CA ILE A 68 0.74 -6.89 -9.34
C ILE A 68 1.89 -7.60 -10.07
N VAL A 69 2.99 -6.90 -10.33
CA VAL A 69 4.19 -7.50 -10.95
C VAL A 69 4.73 -8.63 -10.08
N GLY A 70 4.80 -8.42 -8.75
CA GLY A 70 5.21 -9.44 -7.79
C GLY A 70 4.31 -10.68 -7.82
N ILE A 71 2.99 -10.49 -7.91
CA ILE A 71 2.01 -11.58 -8.08
C ILE A 71 2.30 -12.37 -9.35
N VAL A 72 2.35 -11.68 -10.50
CA VAL A 72 2.53 -12.33 -11.83
C VAL A 72 3.83 -13.15 -11.86
N LEU A 73 4.94 -12.59 -11.38
CA LEU A 73 6.24 -13.28 -11.39
C LEU A 73 6.25 -14.53 -10.52
N ARG A 74 5.55 -14.52 -9.38
CA ARG A 74 5.49 -15.65 -8.46
C ARG A 74 4.54 -16.75 -8.89
N VAL A 75 3.37 -16.37 -9.40
CA VAL A 75 2.40 -17.31 -9.99
C VAL A 75 3.05 -18.07 -11.15
N ARG A 76 3.81 -17.38 -12.01
CA ARG A 76 4.58 -18.00 -13.10
C ARG A 76 5.65 -18.99 -12.62
N ARG A 77 6.16 -18.81 -11.40
CA ARG A 77 7.14 -19.70 -10.77
C ARG A 77 6.49 -20.77 -9.88
N GLN A 78 5.16 -20.91 -9.92
CA GLN A 78 4.37 -21.77 -9.03
C GLN A 78 4.69 -21.57 -7.55
N ARG A 79 4.91 -20.31 -7.15
CA ARG A 79 5.15 -19.91 -5.76
C ARG A 79 4.01 -19.04 -5.26
N ASN A 80 3.73 -19.13 -3.96
CA ASN A 80 2.66 -18.34 -3.33
C ASN A 80 3.05 -16.84 -3.23
N PRO A 81 2.25 -15.91 -3.81
CA PRO A 81 2.52 -14.48 -3.82
C PRO A 81 1.89 -13.73 -2.63
N VAL A 82 1.95 -14.28 -1.43
CA VAL A 82 1.20 -13.74 -0.27
C VAL A 82 1.51 -12.26 0.00
N LEU A 83 2.79 -11.86 0.06
CA LEU A 83 3.15 -10.47 0.38
C LEU A 83 2.82 -9.53 -0.79
N SER A 84 2.95 -9.98 -2.04
CA SER A 84 2.55 -9.19 -3.20
C SER A 84 1.04 -8.98 -3.24
N ILE A 85 0.24 -9.96 -2.83
CA ILE A 85 -1.21 -9.80 -2.63
C ILE A 85 -1.49 -8.74 -1.56
N ILE A 86 -0.83 -8.83 -0.40
CA ILE A 86 -0.99 -7.85 0.68
C ILE A 86 -0.59 -6.44 0.20
N GLY A 87 0.58 -6.30 -0.44
CA GLY A 87 1.05 -5.03 -0.99
C GLY A 87 0.11 -4.45 -2.05
N THR A 88 -0.45 -5.30 -2.91
CA THR A 88 -1.47 -4.89 -3.90
C THR A 88 -2.74 -4.40 -3.23
N ALA A 89 -3.23 -5.13 -2.22
CA ALA A 89 -4.42 -4.74 -1.46
C ALA A 89 -4.22 -3.40 -0.74
N LEU A 90 -3.05 -3.20 -0.12
CA LEU A 90 -2.71 -1.92 0.52
C LEU A 90 -2.62 -0.77 -0.51
N GLY A 91 -2.01 -1.02 -1.67
CA GLY A 91 -1.98 -0.07 -2.78
C GLY A 91 -3.40 0.30 -3.25
N ALA A 92 -4.30 -0.69 -3.36
CA ALA A 92 -5.69 -0.45 -3.74
C ALA A 92 -6.42 0.42 -2.71
N VAL A 93 -6.23 0.15 -1.42
CA VAL A 93 -6.77 0.95 -0.32
C VAL A 93 -6.28 2.41 -0.39
N LEU A 94 -5.02 2.65 -0.74
CA LEU A 94 -4.48 3.99 -0.88
C LEU A 94 -5.04 4.77 -2.08
N VAL A 95 -5.35 4.08 -3.17
CA VAL A 95 -5.89 4.69 -4.39
C VAL A 95 -7.39 4.99 -4.24
N LEU A 96 -8.11 4.20 -3.42
CA LEU A 96 -9.57 4.26 -3.30
C LEU A 96 -10.13 5.66 -2.94
N PRO A 97 -9.58 6.41 -1.96
CA PRO A 97 -10.06 7.76 -1.64
C PRO A 97 -9.84 8.75 -2.79
N VAL A 98 -8.75 8.62 -3.55
CA VAL A 98 -8.46 9.49 -4.70
C VAL A 98 -9.45 9.24 -5.82
N VAL A 99 -9.71 7.96 -6.12
CA VAL A 99 -10.71 7.53 -7.09
C VAL A 99 -12.09 8.05 -6.69
N TRP A 100 -12.46 7.92 -5.41
CA TRP A 100 -13.71 8.43 -4.87
C TRP A 100 -13.86 9.95 -5.11
N VAL A 101 -12.85 10.75 -4.72
CA VAL A 101 -12.87 12.20 -4.89
C VAL A 101 -12.99 12.59 -6.38
N PHE A 102 -12.30 11.87 -7.26
CA PHE A 102 -12.35 12.12 -8.70
C PHE A 102 -13.73 11.86 -9.29
N PHE A 103 -14.36 10.72 -8.94
CA PHE A 103 -15.71 10.41 -9.40
C PHE A 103 -16.77 11.30 -8.77
N SER A 104 -16.60 11.73 -7.51
CA SER A 104 -17.57 12.62 -6.85
C SER A 104 -17.51 14.06 -7.35
N SER A 105 -16.41 14.47 -8.00
CA SER A 105 -16.22 15.82 -8.54
C SER A 105 -16.52 15.93 -10.04
N ALA A 106 -16.67 14.79 -10.72
CA ALA A 106 -16.98 14.71 -12.14
C ALA A 106 -18.50 14.64 -12.44
N VAL A 107 -19.35 14.67 -11.41
CA VAL A 107 -20.82 14.71 -11.48
C VAL A 107 -21.30 16.09 -11.03
#